data_AF-A0A239PSH0-F1
#
_entry.id   AF-A0A239PSH0-F1
#
_cell.length_a   1.000
_cell.length_b   1.000
_cell.length_c   1.000
_cell.angle_alpha   90.00
_cell.angle_beta   90.00
_cell.angle_gamma   90.00
#
_symmetry.space_group_name_H-M   'P 1'
#
loop_
_entity.id
_entity.type
_entity.pdbx_description
1 polymer ?
#
loop_
_entity_poly.entity_id
_entity_poly.type
_entity_poly.pdbx_seq_one_letter_code
_entity_poly.pdbx_strand_id
1 'polypeptide(L)'
;MWSVTLVSNFGGLVQAVGAAWMMTQLTDSATLIALVQASNTLPIMLLAIMSGALADIFDRKTLLLAAQLIMAVTSACLAVVAWQGWLTPWTLLIFTFLIGSGQALYNPPWQASMGDLVPRSDLPAAVTLNSVGFNLMRSIGPAAGGLIVAAFGAAAAFTVNAVSYVPLLGALLRWKPDIAPRNAPPEAFLPAMAAGLRYVALSPNLMRVILRAALFGFAAVAALALLPLVAKSHPEGGSMLFGMMLGCFGLGAIMGAVLNPRVRARYNNEIIVRIAFAGFAGALITLGQTDLVWLQGLALLPAGASWVMALSLFNVTVQLSTPRWVVARALAMYQTATFGGMAAGSWIWGSVAGAHGLPMALTLAGLVLGFGALIGLWLRAPEFGALDLDPVNRFREPALQLDLRGRSGPIMIMVDYRIAQKDVAEFLRLMKLRRNIRRRDGARNWALLRDLEHPEIWSESYHIATWDEYVRHNMRRTKSDAEVTIALRELHSGDADPVVHRMIERHSITPSDDVPLIGKIEVP
;
A
#
# COMPACT_ATOMS: atom_id res chain seq x y z
N MET A 1 -17.05 -20.09 -7.21
CA MET A 1 -15.85 -19.27 -6.91
C MET A 1 -15.82 -18.82 -5.46
N TRP A 2 -16.80 -18.07 -4.97
CA TRP A 2 -16.79 -17.56 -3.58
C TRP A 2 -16.50 -18.61 -2.50
N SER A 3 -17.25 -19.73 -2.47
CA SER A 3 -17.07 -20.76 -1.43
C SER A 3 -15.70 -21.43 -1.48
N VAL A 4 -15.15 -21.71 -2.66
CA VAL A 4 -13.82 -22.33 -2.79
C VAL A 4 -12.71 -21.37 -2.37
N THR A 5 -12.88 -20.06 -2.60
CA THR A 5 -11.97 -19.03 -2.10
C THR A 5 -12.03 -18.95 -0.57
N LEU A 6 -13.19 -19.13 0.06
CA LEU A 6 -13.28 -19.18 1.52
C LEU A 6 -12.57 -20.40 2.11
N VAL A 7 -12.75 -21.58 1.50
CA VAL A 7 -12.04 -22.80 1.91
C VAL A 7 -10.52 -22.60 1.84
N SER A 8 -10.03 -22.00 0.75
CA SER A 8 -8.61 -21.71 0.60
C SER A 8 -8.09 -20.67 1.62
N ASN A 9 -8.86 -19.61 1.90
CA ASN A 9 -8.49 -18.63 2.93
C ASN A 9 -8.45 -19.26 4.33
N PHE A 10 -9.40 -20.15 4.63
CA PHE A 10 -9.43 -20.92 5.87
C PHE A 10 -8.15 -21.75 6.03
N GLY A 11 -7.78 -22.52 5.00
CA GLY A 11 -6.55 -23.31 4.99
C GLY A 11 -5.31 -22.45 5.24
N GLY A 12 -5.20 -21.30 4.57
CA GLY A 12 -4.07 -20.39 4.75
C GLY A 12 -3.92 -19.88 6.18
N LEU A 13 -5.03 -19.54 6.85
CA LEU A 13 -5.03 -19.11 8.25
C LEU A 13 -4.68 -20.26 9.21
N VAL A 14 -5.22 -21.45 8.97
CA VAL A 14 -4.89 -22.65 9.75
C VAL A 14 -3.40 -22.97 9.64
N GLN A 15 -2.81 -22.89 8.44
CA GLN A 15 -1.37 -23.04 8.28
C GLN A 15 -0.59 -21.95 9.00
N ALA A 16 -1.00 -20.68 8.94
CA ALA A 16 -0.29 -19.60 9.61
C ALA A 16 -0.19 -19.85 11.12
N VAL A 17 -1.28 -20.31 11.74
CA VAL A 17 -1.30 -20.75 13.15
C VAL A 17 -0.40 -21.97 13.36
N GLY A 18 -0.50 -22.99 12.50
CA GLY A 18 0.34 -24.18 12.56
C GLY A 18 1.83 -23.86 12.47
N ALA A 19 2.23 -22.94 11.59
CA ALA A 19 3.63 -22.56 11.38
C ALA A 19 4.17 -21.75 12.55
N ALA A 20 3.39 -20.79 13.06
CA ALA A 20 3.77 -20.00 14.21
C ALA A 20 3.93 -20.88 15.45
N TRP A 21 3.01 -21.83 15.69
CA TRP A 21 3.11 -22.77 16.81
C TRP A 21 4.23 -23.80 16.62
N MET A 22 4.37 -24.40 15.44
CA MET A 22 5.43 -25.37 15.13
C MET A 22 6.81 -24.78 15.40
N MET A 23 7.03 -23.50 15.07
CA MET A 23 8.31 -22.85 15.36
C MET A 23 8.63 -22.84 16.85
N THR A 24 7.63 -22.65 17.71
CA THR A 24 7.83 -22.72 19.17
C THR A 24 8.20 -24.11 19.68
N GLN A 25 7.88 -25.16 18.91
CA GLN A 25 8.26 -26.54 19.23
C GLN A 25 9.65 -26.89 18.68
N LEU A 26 10.10 -26.22 17.61
CA LEU A 26 11.40 -26.44 17.00
C LEU A 26 12.54 -25.64 17.65
N THR A 27 12.24 -24.52 18.31
CA THR A 27 13.25 -23.67 18.92
C THR A 27 12.71 -22.83 20.08
N ASP A 28 13.59 -22.48 21.01
CA ASP A 28 13.34 -21.49 22.07
C ASP A 28 13.78 -20.08 21.68
N SER A 29 14.35 -19.90 20.48
CA SER A 29 14.74 -18.58 19.99
C SER A 29 13.52 -17.74 19.64
N ALA A 30 13.26 -16.70 20.45
CA ALA A 30 12.22 -15.72 20.21
C ALA A 30 12.35 -15.03 18.84
N THR A 31 13.58 -14.80 18.39
CA THR A 31 13.85 -14.22 17.07
C THR A 31 13.35 -15.12 15.95
N LEU A 32 13.64 -16.43 15.99
CA LEU A 32 13.21 -17.37 14.95
C LEU A 32 11.69 -17.54 14.93
N ILE A 33 11.05 -17.54 16.10
CA ILE A 33 9.58 -17.59 16.21
C ILE A 33 8.95 -16.34 15.58
N ALA A 34 9.46 -15.15 15.92
CA ALA A 34 8.95 -13.90 15.37
C ALA A 34 9.21 -13.78 13.86
N LEU A 35 10.32 -14.35 13.37
CA LEU A 35 10.64 -14.39 11.93
C LEU A 35 9.61 -15.16 11.10
N VAL A 36 8.81 -16.06 11.68
CA VAL A 36 7.68 -16.68 10.95
C VAL A 36 6.70 -15.62 10.46
N GLN A 37 6.45 -14.59 11.28
CA GLN A 37 5.58 -13.50 10.87
C GLN A 37 6.26 -12.62 9.81
N ALA A 38 7.57 -12.39 9.92
CA ALA A 38 8.35 -11.69 8.90
C ALA A 38 8.31 -12.43 7.55
N SER A 39 8.46 -13.76 7.54
CA SER A 39 8.40 -14.60 6.34
C SER A 39 7.06 -14.50 5.61
N ASN A 40 5.96 -14.23 6.31
CA ASN A 40 4.65 -14.02 5.68
C ASN A 40 4.49 -12.61 5.10
N THR A 41 5.01 -11.57 5.77
CA THR A 41 4.81 -10.16 5.34
C THR A 41 5.86 -9.66 4.36
N LEU A 42 7.10 -10.15 4.46
CA LEU A 42 8.22 -9.69 3.65
C LEU A 42 8.02 -9.94 2.14
N PRO A 43 7.53 -11.11 1.68
CA PRO A 43 7.24 -11.29 0.27
C PRO A 43 6.18 -10.33 -0.26
N ILE A 44 5.16 -10.01 0.55
CA ILE A 44 4.11 -9.05 0.19
C ILE A 44 4.75 -7.67 -0.05
N MET A 45 5.64 -7.24 0.84
CA MET A 45 6.38 -5.98 0.68
C MET A 45 7.18 -5.95 -0.64
N LEU A 46 7.95 -7.00 -0.93
CA LEU A 46 8.87 -7.07 -2.07
C LEU A 46 8.13 -7.19 -3.39
N LEU A 47 7.08 -8.02 -3.43
CA LEU A 47 6.40 -8.40 -4.66
C LEU A 47 5.12 -7.60 -4.93
N ALA A 48 4.61 -6.79 -4.00
CA ALA A 48 3.40 -5.98 -4.23
C ALA A 48 3.51 -5.10 -5.48
N ILE A 49 4.68 -4.48 -5.68
CA ILE A 49 4.94 -3.60 -6.81
C ILE A 49 5.06 -4.40 -8.12
N MET A 50 5.74 -5.55 -8.08
CA MET A 50 5.97 -6.39 -9.25
C MET A 50 4.71 -7.13 -9.70
N SER A 51 3.89 -7.59 -8.76
CA SER A 51 2.67 -8.37 -9.05
C SER A 51 1.68 -7.59 -9.92
N GLY A 52 1.54 -6.28 -9.70
CA GLY A 52 0.74 -5.42 -10.58
C GLY A 52 1.26 -5.37 -12.01
N ALA A 53 2.57 -5.22 -12.20
CA ALA A 53 3.22 -5.26 -13.51
C ALA A 53 2.99 -6.61 -14.22
N LEU A 54 3.16 -7.68 -13.46
CA LEU A 54 2.98 -9.05 -13.94
C LEU A 54 1.52 -9.28 -14.39
N ALA A 55 0.54 -8.74 -13.67
CA ALA A 55 -0.87 -8.79 -14.06
C ALA A 55 -1.19 -7.97 -15.33
N ASP A 56 -0.37 -6.96 -15.64
CA ASP A 56 -0.48 -6.19 -16.87
C ASP A 56 0.19 -6.89 -18.05
N ILE A 57 1.17 -7.77 -17.82
CA ILE A 57 1.88 -8.49 -18.90
C ILE A 57 1.19 -9.82 -19.21
N PHE A 58 0.85 -10.59 -18.18
CA PHE A 58 0.29 -11.94 -18.30
C PHE A 58 -1.23 -11.95 -18.17
N ASP A 59 -1.87 -12.97 -18.75
CA ASP A 59 -3.29 -13.24 -18.51
C ASP A 59 -3.54 -13.49 -17.02
N ARG A 60 -4.54 -12.81 -16.44
CA ARG A 60 -4.88 -12.89 -15.01
C ARG A 60 -5.10 -14.32 -14.56
N LYS A 61 -5.82 -15.13 -15.35
CA LYS A 61 -6.07 -16.55 -15.06
C LYS A 61 -4.77 -17.34 -14.95
N THR A 62 -3.83 -17.13 -15.88
CA THR A 62 -2.55 -17.84 -15.89
C THR A 62 -1.72 -17.48 -14.67
N LEU A 63 -1.67 -16.20 -14.31
CA LEU A 63 -0.95 -15.74 -13.12
C LEU A 63 -1.58 -16.29 -11.82
N LEU A 64 -2.91 -16.28 -11.72
CA LEU A 64 -3.65 -16.86 -10.60
C LEU A 64 -3.37 -18.37 -10.45
N LEU A 65 -3.44 -19.12 -11.55
CA LEU A 65 -3.15 -20.55 -11.54
C LEU A 65 -1.70 -20.85 -11.15
N ALA A 66 -0.74 -20.10 -11.69
CA ALA A 66 0.68 -20.28 -11.36
C ALA A 66 0.95 -20.01 -9.87
N ALA A 67 0.46 -18.88 -9.33
CA ALA A 67 0.62 -18.54 -7.93
C ALA A 67 -0.03 -19.59 -7.01
N GLN A 68 -1.25 -20.02 -7.36
CA GLN A 68 -2.00 -21.03 -6.62
C GLN A 68 -1.31 -22.39 -6.63
N LEU A 69 -0.74 -22.79 -7.77
CA LEU A 69 0.00 -24.04 -7.91
C LEU A 69 1.28 -24.03 -7.08
N ILE A 70 2.04 -22.92 -7.10
CA ILE A 70 3.23 -22.74 -6.25
C ILE A 70 2.83 -22.92 -4.79
N MET A 71 1.81 -22.21 -4.32
CA MET A 71 1.34 -22.32 -2.94
C MET A 71 0.89 -23.73 -2.58
N ALA A 72 0.19 -24.43 -3.47
CA ALA A 72 -0.29 -25.78 -3.24
C ALA A 72 0.85 -26.80 -3.15
N VAL A 73 1.79 -26.77 -4.10
CA VAL A 73 2.97 -27.64 -4.10
C VAL A 73 3.83 -27.37 -2.87
N THR A 74 4.13 -26.10 -2.58
CA THR A 74 4.93 -25.72 -1.41
C THR A 74 4.26 -26.15 -0.10
N SER A 75 2.95 -26.02 0.03
CA SER A 75 2.21 -26.45 1.23
C SER A 75 2.15 -27.98 1.36
N ALA A 76 2.03 -28.70 0.24
CA ALA A 76 2.09 -30.16 0.22
C ALA A 76 3.49 -30.66 0.63
N CYS A 77 4.56 -30.08 0.09
CA CYS A 77 5.92 -30.38 0.51
C CYS A 77 6.15 -30.06 1.99
N LEU A 78 5.68 -28.90 2.47
CA LEU A 78 5.75 -28.53 3.89
C LEU A 78 5.05 -29.57 4.78
N ALA A 79 3.85 -30.01 4.40
CA ALA A 79 3.12 -31.04 5.14
C ALA A 79 3.88 -32.37 5.18
N VAL A 80 4.41 -32.83 4.04
CA VAL A 80 5.20 -34.08 3.96
C VAL A 80 6.45 -34.01 4.84
N VAL A 81 7.22 -32.93 4.75
CA VAL A 81 8.42 -32.73 5.57
C VAL A 81 8.07 -32.67 7.06
N ALA A 82 6.92 -32.08 7.42
CA ALA A 82 6.42 -32.04 8.79
C ALA A 82 6.06 -33.42 9.32
N TRP A 83 5.32 -34.23 8.54
CA TRP A 83 4.93 -35.59 8.92
C TRP A 83 6.13 -36.53 9.07
N GLN A 84 7.18 -36.32 8.30
CA GLN A 84 8.42 -37.10 8.40
C GLN A 84 9.33 -36.63 9.56
N GLY A 85 8.98 -35.54 10.26
CA GLY A 85 9.79 -35.00 11.34
C GLY A 85 11.08 -34.32 10.89
N TRP A 86 11.20 -33.97 9.61
CA TRP A 86 12.40 -33.35 9.01
C TRP A 86 12.39 -31.83 9.05
N LEU A 87 11.39 -31.23 9.71
CA LEU A 87 11.31 -29.79 9.84
C LEU A 87 12.40 -29.24 10.76
N THR A 88 13.05 -28.20 10.30
CA THR A 88 13.97 -27.36 11.08
C THR A 88 13.43 -25.93 11.08
N PRO A 89 13.89 -25.06 12.01
CA PRO A 89 13.48 -23.66 12.00
C PRO A 89 13.70 -22.99 10.64
N TRP A 90 14.86 -23.20 10.00
CA TRP A 90 15.17 -22.59 8.72
C TRP A 90 14.31 -23.11 7.58
N THR A 91 14.05 -24.42 7.52
CA THR A 91 13.18 -24.97 6.46
C THR A 91 11.74 -24.49 6.61
N LEU A 92 11.23 -24.34 7.84
CA LEU A 92 9.93 -23.75 8.10
C LEU A 92 9.84 -22.26 7.65
N LEU A 93 10.89 -21.47 7.92
CA LEU A 93 10.96 -20.08 7.45
C LEU A 93 10.99 -19.99 5.91
N ILE A 94 11.71 -20.88 5.24
CA ILE A 94 11.77 -20.94 3.77
C ILE A 94 10.39 -21.30 3.19
N PHE A 95 9.73 -22.35 3.70
CA PHE A 95 8.41 -22.75 3.22
C PHE A 95 7.36 -21.65 3.45
N THR A 96 7.36 -21.01 4.62
CA THR A 96 6.44 -19.89 4.91
C THR A 96 6.71 -18.68 4.01
N PHE A 97 7.97 -18.37 3.72
CA PHE A 97 8.35 -17.32 2.77
C PHE A 97 7.90 -17.62 1.33
N LEU A 98 8.07 -18.85 0.87
CA LEU A 98 7.62 -19.28 -0.46
C LEU A 98 6.10 -19.22 -0.59
N ILE A 99 5.36 -19.64 0.44
CA ILE A 99 3.89 -19.55 0.46
C ILE A 99 3.44 -18.09 0.52
N GLY A 100 4.10 -17.26 1.32
CA GLY A 100 3.87 -15.81 1.35
C GLY A 100 4.17 -15.13 -0.01
N SER A 101 5.18 -15.62 -0.74
CA SER A 101 5.50 -15.14 -2.09
C SER A 101 4.39 -15.47 -3.08
N GLY A 102 3.87 -16.69 -3.03
CA GLY A 102 2.69 -17.07 -3.82
C GLY A 102 1.47 -16.21 -3.50
N GLN A 103 1.22 -15.92 -2.21
CA GLN A 103 0.13 -15.03 -1.79
C GLN A 103 0.31 -13.60 -2.31
N ALA A 104 1.53 -13.08 -2.31
CA ALA A 104 1.84 -11.75 -2.84
C ALA A 104 1.59 -11.66 -4.37
N LEU A 105 1.81 -12.76 -5.09
CA LEU A 105 1.50 -12.87 -6.52
C LEU A 105 0.01 -13.11 -6.78
N TYR A 106 -0.69 -13.82 -5.90
CA TYR A 106 -2.10 -14.19 -6.05
C TYR A 106 -3.07 -13.03 -5.76
N ASN A 107 -2.83 -12.27 -4.69
CA ASN A 107 -3.81 -11.32 -4.17
C ASN A 107 -4.20 -10.19 -5.15
N PRO A 108 -3.26 -9.48 -5.81
CA PRO A 108 -3.63 -8.38 -6.70
C PRO A 108 -4.42 -8.83 -7.94
N PRO A 109 -4.01 -9.89 -8.68
CA PRO A 109 -4.81 -10.45 -9.76
C PRO A 109 -6.20 -10.92 -9.30
N TRP A 110 -6.30 -11.52 -8.11
CA TRP A 110 -7.59 -11.99 -7.57
C TRP A 110 -8.57 -10.84 -7.35
N GLN A 111 -8.09 -9.74 -6.73
CA GLN A 111 -8.89 -8.54 -6.52
C GLN A 111 -9.35 -7.92 -7.85
N ALA A 112 -8.46 -7.88 -8.86
CA ALA A 112 -8.80 -7.38 -10.19
C ALA A 112 -9.83 -8.27 -10.91
N SER A 113 -9.77 -9.58 -10.70
CA SER A 113 -10.66 -10.55 -11.35
C SER A 113 -12.07 -10.63 -10.76
N MET A 114 -12.37 -9.96 -9.64
CA MET A 114 -13.74 -9.92 -9.12
C MET A 114 -14.73 -9.31 -10.12
N GLY A 115 -14.30 -8.30 -10.89
CA GLY A 115 -15.11 -7.70 -11.95
C GLY A 115 -15.35 -8.62 -13.15
N ASP A 116 -14.52 -9.65 -13.32
CA ASP A 116 -14.62 -10.64 -14.40
C ASP A 116 -15.55 -11.81 -13.99
N LEU A 117 -15.91 -11.92 -12.71
CA LEU A 117 -16.72 -13.01 -12.15
C LEU A 117 -18.21 -12.69 -12.05
N VAL A 118 -18.57 -11.40 -12.00
CA VAL A 118 -19.95 -10.95 -11.82
C VAL A 118 -20.26 -9.78 -12.75
N PRO A 119 -21.52 -9.60 -13.17
CA PRO A 119 -21.95 -8.41 -13.89
C PRO A 119 -21.62 -7.14 -13.11
N ARG A 120 -21.42 -6.02 -13.81
CA ARG A 120 -21.08 -4.72 -13.20
C ARG A 120 -22.09 -4.25 -12.15
N SER A 121 -23.37 -4.58 -12.29
CA SER A 121 -24.43 -4.27 -11.32
C SER A 121 -24.21 -4.95 -9.96
N ASP A 122 -23.62 -6.14 -9.98
CA ASP A 122 -23.52 -7.02 -8.81
C ASP A 122 -22.15 -6.91 -8.13
N LEU A 123 -21.21 -6.19 -8.75
CA LEU A 123 -19.85 -6.00 -8.26
C LEU A 123 -19.78 -5.46 -6.82
N PRO A 124 -20.56 -4.43 -6.41
CA PRO A 124 -20.56 -3.96 -5.02
C PRO A 124 -21.00 -5.04 -4.03
N ALA A 125 -22.00 -5.85 -4.38
CA ALA A 125 -22.48 -6.95 -3.56
C ALA A 125 -21.43 -8.07 -3.46
N ALA A 126 -20.76 -8.40 -4.57
CA ALA A 126 -19.69 -9.40 -4.60
C ALA A 126 -18.47 -8.98 -3.77
N VAL A 127 -18.05 -7.71 -3.86
CA VAL A 127 -16.95 -7.15 -3.05
C VAL A 127 -17.30 -7.17 -1.57
N THR A 128 -18.54 -6.81 -1.22
CA THR A 128 -19.05 -6.88 0.15
C THR A 128 -19.04 -8.32 0.67
N LEU A 129 -19.56 -9.27 -0.11
CA LEU A 129 -19.62 -10.68 0.25
C LEU A 129 -18.23 -11.30 0.41
N ASN A 130 -17.27 -10.92 -0.43
CA ASN A 130 -15.87 -11.35 -0.26
C ASN A 130 -15.26 -10.79 1.04
N SER A 131 -15.49 -9.50 1.32
CA SER A 131 -15.00 -8.85 2.53
C SER A 131 -15.57 -9.47 3.80
N VAL A 132 -16.87 -9.78 3.83
CA VAL A 132 -17.54 -10.48 4.94
C VAL A 132 -16.91 -11.86 5.15
N GLY A 133 -16.77 -12.63 4.07
CA GLY A 133 -16.19 -13.97 4.15
C GLY A 133 -14.74 -13.97 4.62
N PHE A 134 -13.90 -13.04 4.16
CA PHE A 134 -12.52 -12.91 4.63
C PHE A 134 -12.44 -12.55 6.13
N ASN A 135 -13.28 -11.62 6.59
CA ASN A 135 -13.32 -11.26 8.02
C ASN A 135 -13.84 -12.41 8.90
N LEU A 136 -14.80 -13.19 8.41
CA LEU A 136 -15.29 -14.39 9.08
C LEU A 136 -14.17 -15.42 9.24
N MET A 137 -13.46 -15.73 8.15
CA MET A 137 -12.33 -16.66 8.17
C MET A 137 -11.22 -16.16 9.10
N ARG A 138 -10.93 -14.86 9.12
CA ARG A 138 -9.93 -14.27 10.02
C ARG A 138 -10.22 -14.47 11.51
N SER A 139 -11.49 -14.63 11.88
CA SER A 139 -11.88 -14.86 13.28
C SER A 139 -11.99 -16.34 13.63
N ILE A 140 -12.57 -17.15 12.73
CA ILE A 140 -12.77 -18.59 12.95
C ILE A 140 -11.49 -19.38 12.69
N GLY A 141 -10.74 -19.00 11.65
CA GLY A 141 -9.54 -19.68 11.17
C GLY A 141 -8.50 -19.91 12.25
N PRO A 142 -8.11 -18.90 13.06
CA PRO A 142 -7.14 -19.11 14.12
C PRO A 142 -7.61 -20.03 15.25
N ALA A 143 -8.87 -19.94 15.66
CA ALA A 143 -9.43 -20.81 16.69
C ALA A 143 -9.51 -22.27 16.20
N ALA A 144 -10.00 -22.47 14.97
CA ALA A 144 -10.01 -23.79 14.33
C ALA A 144 -8.60 -24.33 14.09
N GLY A 145 -7.66 -23.46 13.69
CA GLY A 145 -6.24 -23.82 13.51
C GLY A 145 -5.59 -24.23 14.83
N GLY A 146 -5.82 -23.49 15.90
CA GLY A 146 -5.33 -23.84 17.24
C GLY A 146 -5.86 -25.18 17.71
N LEU A 147 -7.15 -25.45 17.48
CA LEU A 147 -7.78 -26.74 17.77
C LEU A 147 -7.20 -27.89 16.94
N ILE A 148 -7.04 -27.70 15.62
CA ILE A 148 -6.42 -28.69 14.72
C ILE A 148 -5.01 -29.02 15.18
N VAL A 149 -4.21 -27.99 15.50
CA VAL A 149 -2.83 -28.17 15.97
C VAL A 149 -2.79 -28.85 17.34
N ALA A 150 -3.73 -28.54 18.24
CA ALA A 150 -3.83 -29.18 19.54
C ALA A 150 -4.19 -30.67 19.45
N ALA A 151 -5.15 -31.02 18.58
CA ALA A 151 -5.66 -32.39 18.46
C ALA A 151 -4.79 -33.29 17.57
N PHE A 152 -4.24 -32.75 16.48
CA PHE A 152 -3.59 -33.53 15.42
C PHE A 152 -2.16 -33.07 15.08
N GLY A 153 -1.65 -32.06 15.79
CA GLY A 153 -0.33 -31.48 15.55
C GLY A 153 -0.27 -30.50 14.39
N ALA A 154 0.85 -29.77 14.27
CA ALA A 154 1.01 -28.75 13.24
C ALA A 154 1.12 -29.30 11.81
N ALA A 155 1.58 -30.55 11.64
CA ALA A 155 1.61 -31.22 10.34
C ALA A 155 0.20 -31.33 9.72
N ALA A 156 -0.82 -31.61 10.54
CA ALA A 156 -2.21 -31.66 10.10
C ALA A 156 -2.71 -30.29 9.61
N ALA A 157 -2.31 -29.19 10.27
CA ALA A 157 -2.65 -27.84 9.82
C ALA A 157 -2.08 -27.53 8.43
N PHE A 158 -0.85 -27.99 8.14
CA PHE A 158 -0.24 -27.87 6.80
C PHE A 158 -0.96 -28.72 5.76
N THR A 159 -1.36 -29.95 6.12
CA THR A 159 -2.17 -30.82 5.25
C THR A 159 -3.52 -30.19 4.92
N VAL A 160 -4.22 -29.62 5.91
CA VAL A 160 -5.49 -28.91 5.70
C VAL A 160 -5.32 -27.79 4.68
N ASN A 161 -4.24 -27.00 4.79
CA ASN A 161 -3.99 -25.95 3.81
C ASN A 161 -3.71 -26.51 2.41
N ALA A 162 -2.84 -27.51 2.30
CA ALA A 162 -2.51 -28.14 1.01
C ALA A 162 -3.78 -28.66 0.29
N VAL A 163 -4.67 -29.33 1.02
CA VAL A 163 -5.94 -29.84 0.47
C VAL A 163 -6.91 -28.70 0.14
N SER A 164 -6.93 -27.62 0.92
CA SER A 164 -7.84 -26.48 0.72
C SER A 164 -7.65 -25.78 -0.63
N TYR A 165 -6.49 -25.93 -1.26
CA TYR A 165 -6.20 -25.35 -2.58
C TYR A 165 -6.79 -26.15 -3.74
N VAL A 166 -7.07 -27.45 -3.57
CA VAL A 166 -7.54 -28.33 -4.64
C VAL A 166 -8.89 -27.84 -5.23
N PRO A 167 -9.93 -27.52 -4.43
CA PRO A 167 -11.19 -27.00 -4.97
C PRO A 167 -11.02 -25.68 -5.72
N LEU A 168 -10.13 -24.80 -5.24
CA LEU A 168 -9.87 -23.50 -5.85
C LEU A 168 -9.12 -23.65 -7.19
N LEU A 169 -8.11 -24.51 -7.25
CA LEU A 169 -7.43 -24.87 -8.51
C LEU A 169 -8.42 -25.44 -9.53
N GLY A 170 -9.27 -26.38 -9.11
CA GLY A 170 -10.30 -26.96 -9.99
C GLY A 170 -11.30 -25.92 -10.51
N ALA A 171 -11.68 -24.96 -9.67
CA ALA A 171 -12.57 -23.87 -10.08
C ALA A 171 -11.87 -22.88 -11.04
N LEU A 172 -10.61 -22.51 -10.78
CA LEU A 172 -9.82 -21.64 -11.64
C LEU A 172 -9.55 -22.28 -13.02
N LEU A 173 -9.30 -23.59 -13.08
CA LEU A 173 -9.11 -24.31 -14.34
C LEU A 173 -10.38 -24.25 -15.22
N ARG A 174 -11.55 -24.41 -14.61
CA ARG A 174 -12.86 -24.37 -15.28
C ARG A 174 -13.31 -22.95 -15.64
N TRP A 175 -12.84 -21.94 -14.91
CA TRP A 175 -13.21 -20.55 -15.16
C TRP A 175 -12.66 -20.07 -16.51
N LYS A 176 -13.51 -19.46 -17.33
CA LYS A 176 -13.15 -18.84 -18.61
C LYS A 176 -13.44 -17.34 -18.49
N PRO A 177 -12.41 -16.48 -18.33
CA PRO A 177 -12.61 -15.04 -18.27
C PRO A 177 -13.08 -14.52 -19.63
N ASP A 178 -14.01 -13.58 -19.62
CA ASP A 178 -14.37 -12.82 -20.82
C ASP A 178 -13.38 -11.64 -20.95
N ILE A 179 -12.37 -11.81 -21.80
CA ILE A 179 -11.25 -10.87 -21.91
C ILE A 179 -11.65 -9.76 -22.88
N ALA A 180 -12.06 -8.60 -22.36
CA ALA A 180 -12.24 -7.42 -23.18
C ALA A 180 -10.89 -6.99 -23.80
N PRO A 181 -10.85 -6.60 -25.09
CA PRO A 181 -9.63 -6.17 -25.75
C PRO A 181 -9.01 -4.95 -25.04
N ARG A 182 -7.70 -5.01 -24.82
CA ARG A 182 -6.92 -3.93 -24.21
C ARG A 182 -6.81 -2.77 -25.20
N ASN A 183 -7.64 -1.75 -25.03
CA ASN A 183 -7.71 -0.60 -25.94
C ASN A 183 -6.68 0.50 -25.68
N ALA A 184 -5.70 0.30 -24.80
CA ALA A 184 -4.70 1.31 -24.48
C ALA A 184 -3.27 0.73 -24.53
N PRO A 185 -2.31 1.43 -25.18
CA PRO A 185 -0.91 1.03 -25.12
C PRO A 185 -0.41 1.06 -23.68
N PRO A 186 0.31 0.02 -23.21
CA PRO A 186 0.82 -0.04 -21.84
C PRO A 186 1.75 1.15 -21.56
N GLU A 187 1.53 1.82 -20.43
CA GLU A 187 2.51 2.77 -19.92
C GLU A 187 3.76 2.00 -19.48
N ALA A 188 4.95 2.48 -19.84
CA ALA A 188 6.19 1.83 -19.42
C ALA A 188 6.27 1.80 -17.88
N PHE A 189 6.36 0.58 -17.32
CA PHE A 189 6.24 0.32 -15.89
C PHE A 189 7.22 1.11 -15.03
N LEU A 190 8.50 1.16 -15.43
CA LEU A 190 9.56 1.85 -14.68
C LEU A 190 9.38 3.39 -14.63
N PRO A 191 9.17 4.09 -15.77
CA PRO A 191 8.84 5.52 -15.75
C PRO A 191 7.60 5.85 -14.92
N ALA A 192 6.55 5.02 -14.99
CA ALA A 192 5.34 5.21 -14.19
C ALA A 192 5.62 5.05 -12.68
N MET A 193 6.46 4.08 -12.28
CA MET A 193 6.86 3.88 -10.89
C MET A 193 7.67 5.06 -10.36
N ALA A 194 8.64 5.54 -11.14
CA ALA A 194 9.47 6.69 -10.78
C ALA A 194 8.63 7.97 -10.63
N ALA A 195 7.65 8.17 -11.51
CA ALA A 195 6.70 9.27 -11.39
C ALA A 195 5.85 9.16 -10.12
N GLY A 196 5.37 7.95 -9.79
CA GLY A 196 4.64 7.70 -8.55
C GLY A 196 5.48 7.97 -7.29
N LEU A 197 6.74 7.54 -7.30
CA LEU A 197 7.65 7.70 -6.16
C LEU A 197 7.94 9.18 -5.92
N ARG A 198 8.22 9.91 -7.00
CA ARG A 198 8.43 11.35 -6.96
C ARG A 198 7.19 12.09 -6.46
N TYR A 199 6.00 11.70 -6.91
CA TYR A 199 4.74 12.29 -6.45
C TYR A 199 4.57 12.10 -4.94
N VAL A 200 4.76 10.88 -4.46
CA VAL A 200 4.63 10.53 -3.04
C VAL A 200 5.68 11.25 -2.18
N ALA A 201 6.96 11.21 -2.59
CA ALA A 201 8.07 11.83 -1.87
C ALA A 201 7.94 13.36 -1.76
N LEU A 202 7.36 14.01 -2.77
CA LEU A 202 7.11 15.45 -2.79
C LEU A 202 5.74 15.84 -2.21
N SER A 203 4.95 14.88 -1.71
CA SER A 203 3.64 15.11 -1.10
C SER A 203 3.70 14.93 0.42
N PRO A 204 3.79 16.02 1.21
CA PRO A 204 3.97 15.93 2.67
C PRO A 204 2.85 15.14 3.37
N ASN A 205 1.60 15.27 2.91
CA ASN A 205 0.45 14.56 3.46
C ASN A 205 0.58 13.05 3.28
N LEU A 206 1.01 12.59 2.10
CA LEU A 206 1.22 11.16 1.83
C LEU A 206 2.40 10.63 2.65
N MET A 207 3.49 11.39 2.77
CA MET A 207 4.62 10.98 3.59
C MET A 207 4.27 10.83 5.07
N ARG A 208 3.48 11.74 5.64
CA ARG A 208 3.01 11.59 7.03
C ARG A 208 2.20 10.32 7.23
N VAL A 209 1.27 10.03 6.32
CA VAL A 209 0.41 8.83 6.42
C VAL A 209 1.23 7.55 6.26
N ILE A 210 2.13 7.50 5.28
CA ILE A 210 2.99 6.34 5.03
C ILE A 210 3.95 6.09 6.20
N LEU A 211 4.57 7.13 6.76
CA LEU A 211 5.45 7.00 7.92
C LEU A 211 4.69 6.53 9.16
N ARG A 212 3.49 7.06 9.42
CA ARG A 212 2.67 6.60 10.55
C ARG A 212 2.18 5.17 10.36
N ALA A 213 1.84 4.76 9.15
CA ALA A 213 1.48 3.38 8.85
C ALA A 213 2.67 2.43 9.03
N ALA A 214 3.87 2.81 8.59
CA ALA A 214 5.10 2.06 8.81
C ALA A 214 5.43 1.93 10.30
N LEU A 215 5.34 3.03 11.06
CA LEU A 215 5.55 3.03 12.52
C LEU A 215 4.52 2.15 13.24
N PHE A 216 3.24 2.27 12.87
CA PHE A 216 2.19 1.43 13.43
C PHE A 216 2.46 -0.04 13.11
N GLY A 217 2.72 -0.38 11.84
CA GLY A 217 3.05 -1.74 11.43
C GLY A 217 4.28 -2.29 12.16
N PHE A 218 5.32 -1.47 12.31
CA PHE A 218 6.55 -1.83 13.03
C PHE A 218 6.31 -2.19 14.49
N ALA A 219 5.54 -1.40 15.24
CA ALA A 219 5.35 -1.65 16.66
C ALA A 219 4.17 -2.61 16.93
N ALA A 220 3.07 -2.49 16.19
CA ALA A 220 1.88 -3.30 16.39
C ALA A 220 2.09 -4.77 16.00
N VAL A 221 3.00 -5.08 15.06
CA VAL A 221 3.29 -6.48 14.67
C VAL A 221 3.83 -7.31 15.84
N ALA A 222 4.40 -6.68 16.88
CA ALA A 222 4.86 -7.37 18.09
C ALA A 222 3.76 -8.24 18.70
N ALA A 223 2.49 -7.79 18.65
CA ALA A 223 1.35 -8.54 19.15
C ALA A 223 1.20 -9.88 18.43
N LEU A 224 1.34 -9.92 17.10
CA LEU A 224 1.15 -11.14 16.30
C LEU A 224 2.42 -11.99 16.24
N ALA A 225 3.59 -11.36 16.13
CA ALA A 225 4.87 -12.04 16.00
C ALA A 225 5.30 -12.74 17.31
N LEU A 226 4.97 -12.16 18.47
CA LEU A 226 5.34 -12.70 19.78
C LEU A 226 4.20 -13.45 20.48
N LEU A 227 2.97 -13.42 19.95
CA LEU A 227 1.83 -14.12 20.56
C LEU A 227 2.06 -15.61 20.83
N PRO A 228 2.72 -16.39 19.94
CA PRO A 228 3.00 -17.78 20.23
C PRO A 228 3.87 -17.96 21.48
N LEU A 229 4.80 -17.02 21.74
CA LEU A 229 5.62 -17.04 22.96
C LEU A 229 4.78 -16.68 24.19
N VAL A 230 3.87 -15.71 24.07
CA VAL A 230 2.95 -15.36 25.16
C VAL A 230 2.10 -16.57 25.54
N ALA A 231 1.59 -17.32 24.55
CA ALA A 231 0.85 -18.54 24.82
C ALA A 231 1.74 -19.64 25.41
N LYS A 232 2.99 -19.80 24.93
CA LYS A 232 3.93 -20.82 25.44
C LYS A 232 4.45 -20.52 26.85
N SER A 233 4.48 -19.25 27.28
CA SER A 233 4.96 -18.89 28.63
C SER A 233 3.97 -19.24 29.76
N HIS A 234 2.71 -19.53 29.44
CA HIS A 234 1.71 -19.89 30.45
C HIS A 234 1.80 -21.36 30.87
N PRO A 235 1.46 -21.69 32.12
CA PRO A 235 1.35 -23.08 32.59
C PRO A 235 0.32 -23.90 31.79
N GLU A 236 -0.81 -23.28 31.43
CA GLU A 236 -1.83 -23.86 30.53
C GLU A 236 -1.49 -23.64 29.04
N GLY A 237 -0.23 -23.34 28.75
CA GLY A 237 0.26 -22.98 27.44
C GLY A 237 0.01 -24.09 26.40
N GLY A 238 -0.32 -23.67 25.18
CA GLY A 238 -0.65 -24.61 24.11
C GLY A 238 -1.15 -23.92 22.85
N SER A 239 -1.24 -24.70 21.77
CA SER A 239 -1.78 -24.26 20.48
C SER A 239 -3.25 -23.83 20.57
N MET A 240 -4.03 -24.43 21.49
CA MET A 240 -5.42 -24.05 21.73
C MET A 240 -5.51 -22.66 22.35
N LEU A 241 -4.71 -22.37 23.39
CA LEU A 241 -4.62 -21.04 23.99
C LEU A 241 -4.18 -19.99 22.95
N PHE A 242 -3.13 -20.30 22.19
CA PHE A 242 -2.66 -19.44 21.09
C PHE A 242 -3.79 -19.14 20.07
N GLY A 243 -4.54 -20.18 19.65
CA GLY A 243 -5.68 -20.03 18.75
C GLY A 243 -6.82 -19.18 19.35
N MET A 244 -7.12 -19.33 20.64
CA MET A 244 -8.11 -18.51 21.35
C MET A 244 -7.67 -17.03 21.44
N MET A 245 -6.40 -16.77 21.74
CA MET A 245 -5.84 -15.42 21.77
C MET A 245 -5.93 -14.74 20.39
N LEU A 246 -5.55 -15.45 19.33
CA LEU A 246 -5.75 -14.96 17.96
C LEU A 246 -7.23 -14.77 17.61
N GLY A 247 -8.11 -15.64 18.11
CA GLY A 247 -9.56 -15.50 17.99
C GLY A 247 -10.08 -14.22 18.65
N CYS A 248 -9.61 -13.88 19.84
CA CYS A 248 -9.91 -12.62 20.52
C CYS A 248 -9.43 -11.41 19.69
N PHE A 249 -8.21 -11.47 19.17
CA PHE A 249 -7.70 -10.44 18.26
C PHE A 249 -8.58 -10.29 17.01
N GLY A 250 -8.98 -11.41 16.39
CA GLY A 250 -9.88 -11.44 15.22
C GLY A 250 -11.26 -10.86 15.51
N LEU A 251 -11.87 -11.22 16.64
CA LEU A 251 -13.16 -10.69 17.09
C LEU A 251 -13.09 -9.18 17.32
N GLY A 252 -12.03 -8.72 17.99
CA GLY A 252 -11.71 -7.30 18.14
C GLY A 252 -11.66 -6.58 16.80
N ALA A 253 -11.03 -7.20 15.81
CA ALA A 253 -10.90 -6.66 14.47
C ALA A 253 -12.25 -6.58 13.72
N ILE A 254 -13.17 -7.53 13.92
CA ILE A 254 -14.54 -7.43 13.41
C ILE A 254 -15.28 -6.26 14.08
N MET A 255 -15.22 -6.15 15.40
CA MET A 255 -15.87 -5.06 16.13
C MET A 255 -15.35 -3.69 15.67
N GLY A 256 -14.03 -3.56 15.48
CA GLY A 256 -13.41 -2.35 14.92
C GLY A 256 -13.94 -2.02 13.53
N ALA A 257 -14.10 -3.01 12.65
CA ALA A 257 -14.67 -2.81 11.31
C ALA A 257 -16.12 -2.31 11.35
N VAL A 258 -16.96 -2.89 12.23
CA VAL A 258 -18.38 -2.51 12.39
C VAL A 258 -18.54 -1.12 13.02
N LEU A 259 -17.67 -0.76 13.94
CA LEU A 259 -17.68 0.55 14.61
C LEU A 259 -17.08 1.67 13.73
N ASN A 260 -16.23 1.32 12.77
CA ASN A 260 -15.46 2.27 11.94
C ASN A 260 -16.33 3.37 11.28
N PRO A 261 -17.49 3.10 10.65
CA PRO A 261 -18.31 4.17 10.04
C PRO A 261 -18.86 5.16 11.07
N ARG A 262 -19.30 4.67 12.24
CA ARG A 262 -19.85 5.52 13.32
C ARG A 262 -18.77 6.39 13.95
N VAL A 263 -17.59 5.81 14.17
CA VAL A 263 -16.44 6.54 14.73
C VAL A 263 -15.98 7.63 13.75
N ARG A 264 -15.91 7.33 12.45
CA ARG A 264 -15.54 8.30 11.40
C ARG A 264 -16.53 9.44 11.24
N ALA A 265 -17.82 9.20 11.49
CA ALA A 265 -18.84 10.25 11.44
C ALA A 265 -18.73 11.23 12.63
N ARG A 266 -18.12 10.82 13.74
CA ARG A 266 -18.10 11.60 15.00
C ARG A 266 -16.75 12.23 15.32
N TYR A 267 -15.66 11.65 14.84
CA TYR A 267 -14.31 12.07 15.19
C TYR A 267 -13.45 12.31 13.95
N ASN A 268 -12.58 13.31 14.03
CA ASN A 268 -11.62 13.61 12.96
C ASN A 268 -10.56 12.50 12.85
N ASN A 269 -9.99 12.34 11.65
CA ASN A 269 -9.02 11.29 11.33
C ASN A 269 -7.89 11.19 12.37
N GLU A 270 -7.34 12.33 12.81
CA GLU A 270 -6.24 12.35 13.79
C GLU A 270 -6.63 11.71 15.12
N ILE A 271 -7.83 12.00 15.63
CA ILE A 271 -8.31 11.45 16.91
C ILE A 271 -8.43 9.94 16.79
N ILE A 272 -8.97 9.45 15.67
CA ILE A 272 -9.12 8.02 15.40
C ILE A 272 -7.76 7.32 15.41
N VAL A 273 -6.76 7.88 14.72
CA VAL A 273 -5.40 7.30 14.71
C VAL A 273 -4.80 7.29 16.11
N ARG A 274 -4.94 8.37 16.90
CA ARG A 274 -4.40 8.41 18.26
C ARG A 274 -5.06 7.39 19.18
N ILE A 275 -6.38 7.27 19.12
CA ILE A 275 -7.12 6.27 19.90
C ILE A 275 -6.65 4.87 19.52
N ALA A 276 -6.46 4.59 18.22
CA ALA A 276 -5.95 3.30 17.77
C ALA A 276 -4.51 3.03 18.26
N PHE A 277 -3.61 4.01 18.19
CA PHE A 277 -2.24 3.85 18.71
C PHE A 277 -2.23 3.64 20.23
N ALA A 278 -2.99 4.45 20.98
CA ALA A 278 -3.06 4.35 22.43
C ALA A 278 -3.75 3.05 22.90
N GLY A 279 -4.84 2.66 22.25
CA GLY A 279 -5.56 1.41 22.54
C GLY A 279 -4.69 0.18 22.28
N PHE A 280 -3.94 0.17 21.18
CA PHE A 280 -3.01 -0.92 20.88
C PHE A 280 -1.79 -0.89 21.83
N ALA A 281 -1.28 0.28 22.19
CA ALA A 281 -0.21 0.43 23.18
C ALA A 281 -0.59 -0.17 24.55
N GLY A 282 -1.78 0.19 25.05
CA GLY A 282 -2.32 -0.36 26.30
C GLY A 282 -2.46 -1.88 26.24
N ALA A 283 -2.91 -2.42 25.11
CA ALA A 283 -3.01 -3.86 24.92
C ALA A 283 -1.64 -4.57 24.96
N LEU A 284 -0.62 -4.04 24.28
CA LEU A 284 0.74 -4.61 24.31
C LEU A 284 1.36 -4.56 25.70
N ILE A 285 1.20 -3.44 26.41
CA ILE A 285 1.68 -3.31 27.80
C ILE A 285 0.95 -4.32 28.70
N THR A 286 -0.36 -4.49 28.53
CA THR A 286 -1.13 -5.48 29.29
C THR A 286 -0.65 -6.91 29.03
N LEU A 287 -0.39 -7.26 27.76
CA LEU A 287 0.16 -8.57 27.39
C LEU A 287 1.53 -8.82 28.01
N GLY A 288 2.37 -7.80 28.14
CA GLY A 288 3.71 -7.93 28.71
C GLY A 288 3.74 -7.95 30.24
N GLN A 289 2.79 -7.31 30.92
CA GLN A 289 2.84 -7.07 32.37
C GLN A 289 1.91 -7.95 33.19
N THR A 290 1.10 -8.80 32.55
CA THR A 290 0.06 -9.59 33.20
C THR A 290 0.16 -11.05 32.80
N ASP A 291 0.11 -11.96 33.78
CA ASP A 291 0.08 -13.41 33.56
C ASP A 291 -1.36 -13.99 33.56
N LEU A 292 -2.37 -13.15 33.74
CA LEU A 292 -3.78 -13.56 33.71
C LEU A 292 -4.27 -13.69 32.26
N VAL A 293 -4.44 -14.94 31.80
CA VAL A 293 -4.89 -15.29 30.44
C VAL A 293 -6.15 -14.54 30.00
N TRP A 294 -7.15 -14.41 30.88
CA TRP A 294 -8.40 -13.72 30.53
C TRP A 294 -8.21 -12.23 30.29
N LEU A 295 -7.30 -11.56 31.03
CA LEU A 295 -6.94 -10.16 30.80
C LEU A 295 -6.19 -9.99 29.48
N GLN A 296 -5.29 -10.93 29.16
CA GLN A 296 -4.60 -10.95 27.86
C GLN A 296 -5.59 -11.12 26.70
N GLY A 297 -6.56 -12.04 26.82
CA GLY A 297 -7.64 -12.20 25.86
C GLY A 297 -8.49 -10.93 25.70
N LEU A 298 -8.87 -10.30 26.82
CA LEU A 298 -9.63 -9.04 26.81
C LEU A 298 -8.82 -7.89 26.19
N ALA A 299 -7.50 -7.82 26.42
CA ALA A 299 -6.61 -6.83 25.83
C ALA A 299 -6.42 -7.00 24.32
N LEU A 300 -6.53 -8.23 23.79
CA LEU A 300 -6.44 -8.48 22.35
C LEU A 300 -7.66 -7.97 21.56
N LEU A 301 -8.83 -7.81 22.20
CA LEU A 301 -10.01 -7.21 21.58
C LEU A 301 -9.77 -5.75 21.12
N PRO A 302 -9.36 -4.80 22.00
CA PRO A 302 -9.03 -3.44 21.57
C PRO A 302 -7.79 -3.40 20.67
N ALA A 303 -6.84 -4.34 20.78
CA ALA A 303 -5.72 -4.44 19.85
C ALA A 303 -6.21 -4.73 18.42
N GLY A 304 -7.06 -5.74 18.25
CA GLY A 304 -7.66 -6.09 16.96
C GLY A 304 -8.50 -4.95 16.37
N ALA A 305 -9.30 -4.28 17.20
CA ALA A 305 -10.11 -3.14 16.78
C ALA A 305 -9.23 -1.98 16.29
N SER A 306 -8.21 -1.64 17.08
CA SER A 306 -7.24 -0.58 16.77
C SER A 306 -6.45 -0.88 15.49
N TRP A 307 -6.06 -2.14 15.27
CA TRP A 307 -5.39 -2.59 14.06
C TRP A 307 -6.20 -2.28 12.80
N VAL A 308 -7.48 -2.68 12.79
CA VAL A 308 -8.36 -2.46 11.65
C VAL A 308 -8.66 -0.98 11.45
N MET A 309 -8.96 -0.25 12.53
CA MET A 309 -9.27 1.18 12.45
C MET A 309 -8.10 1.98 11.89
N ALA A 310 -6.88 1.75 12.38
CA ALA A 310 -5.68 2.45 11.91
C ALA A 310 -5.37 2.12 10.44
N LEU A 311 -5.24 0.84 10.09
CA LEU A 311 -4.86 0.44 8.72
C LEU A 311 -5.93 0.79 7.69
N SER A 312 -7.22 0.65 8.03
CA SER A 312 -8.31 1.08 7.16
C SER A 312 -8.29 2.59 6.95
N LEU A 313 -8.01 3.37 8.00
CA LEU A 313 -7.96 4.82 7.90
C LEU A 313 -6.77 5.28 7.06
N PHE A 314 -5.57 4.73 7.28
CA PHE A 314 -4.40 5.03 6.45
C PHE A 314 -4.64 4.68 5.00
N ASN A 315 -5.17 3.49 4.72
CA ASN A 315 -5.47 3.06 3.36
C ASN A 315 -6.44 4.02 2.65
N VAL A 316 -7.57 4.37 3.29
CA VAL A 316 -8.54 5.31 2.72
C VAL A 316 -7.96 6.72 2.57
N THR A 317 -7.13 7.16 3.52
CA THR A 317 -6.45 8.47 3.45
C THR A 317 -5.51 8.54 2.25
N VAL A 318 -4.72 7.48 1.98
CA VAL A 318 -3.88 7.42 0.79
C VAL A 318 -4.72 7.44 -0.48
N GLN A 319 -5.83 6.70 -0.52
CA GLN A 319 -6.72 6.70 -1.69
C GLN A 319 -7.31 8.08 -2.00
N LEU A 320 -7.83 8.75 -0.98
CA LEU A 320 -8.52 10.04 -1.14
C LEU A 320 -7.56 11.23 -1.24
N SER A 321 -6.32 11.09 -0.76
CA SER A 321 -5.27 12.13 -0.87
C SER A 321 -4.42 11.97 -2.12
N THR A 322 -4.79 11.07 -3.04
CA THR A 322 -4.01 10.79 -4.25
C THR A 322 -4.88 10.89 -5.51
N PRO A 323 -4.44 11.63 -6.54
CA PRO A 323 -5.13 11.67 -7.83
C PRO A 323 -5.26 10.30 -8.48
N ARG A 324 -6.34 10.09 -9.26
CA ARG A 324 -6.66 8.80 -9.90
C ARG A 324 -5.53 8.20 -10.73
N TRP A 325 -4.69 9.03 -11.37
CA TRP A 325 -3.61 8.55 -12.22
C TRP A 325 -2.43 7.92 -11.45
N VAL A 326 -2.28 8.21 -10.15
CA VAL A 326 -1.16 7.74 -9.32
C VAL A 326 -1.60 6.97 -8.06
N VAL A 327 -2.91 6.88 -7.81
CA VAL A 327 -3.49 6.22 -6.63
C VAL A 327 -2.98 4.79 -6.40
N ALA A 328 -2.92 3.97 -7.46
CA ALA A 328 -2.44 2.59 -7.35
C ALA A 328 -0.97 2.51 -6.92
N ARG A 329 -0.14 3.46 -7.38
CA ARG A 329 1.29 3.51 -7.08
C ARG A 329 1.53 4.03 -5.66
N ALA A 330 0.75 5.03 -5.24
CA ALA A 330 0.78 5.51 -3.85
C ALA A 330 0.31 4.43 -2.86
N LEU A 331 -0.74 3.66 -3.21
CA LEU A 331 -1.18 2.51 -2.42
C LEU A 331 -0.12 1.43 -2.31
N ALA A 332 0.58 1.11 -3.41
CA ALA A 332 1.68 0.15 -3.39
C ALA A 332 2.80 0.61 -2.43
N MET A 333 3.22 1.88 -2.51
CA MET A 333 4.23 2.44 -1.60
C MET A 333 3.79 2.43 -0.14
N TYR A 334 2.52 2.76 0.12
CA TYR A 334 1.92 2.62 1.44
C TYR A 334 1.98 1.18 1.96
N GLN A 335 1.58 0.19 1.15
CA GLN A 335 1.61 -1.21 1.54
C GLN A 335 3.05 -1.70 1.76
N THR A 336 3.97 -1.38 0.87
CA THR A 336 5.40 -1.70 1.02
C THR A 336 5.96 -1.12 2.31
N ALA A 337 5.70 0.15 2.63
CA ALA A 337 6.17 0.75 3.87
C ALA A 337 5.54 0.11 5.12
N THR A 338 4.23 -0.20 5.06
CA THR A 338 3.50 -0.80 6.19
C THR A 338 3.98 -2.24 6.46
N PHE A 339 4.02 -3.10 5.43
CA PHE A 339 4.48 -4.47 5.54
C PHE A 339 5.99 -4.56 5.78
N GLY A 340 6.78 -3.60 5.28
CA GLY A 340 8.18 -3.46 5.62
C GLY A 340 8.40 -3.12 7.08
N GLY A 341 7.56 -2.21 7.63
CA GLY A 341 7.48 -1.98 9.06
C GLY A 341 7.19 -3.27 9.82
N MET A 342 6.17 -4.05 9.42
CA MET A 342 5.83 -5.32 10.06
C MET A 342 6.97 -6.36 9.99
N ALA A 343 7.65 -6.50 8.85
CA ALA A 343 8.75 -7.43 8.70
C ALA A 343 9.96 -7.04 9.57
N ALA A 344 10.34 -5.76 9.55
CA ALA A 344 11.41 -5.22 10.40
C ALA A 344 11.06 -5.33 11.89
N GLY A 345 9.82 -5.02 12.25
CA GLY A 345 9.30 -5.11 13.62
C GLY A 345 9.31 -6.55 14.13
N SER A 346 8.89 -7.51 13.31
CA SER A 346 8.91 -8.93 13.68
C SER A 346 10.33 -9.38 14.04
N TRP A 347 11.34 -9.01 13.23
CA TRP A 347 12.72 -9.34 13.53
C TRP A 347 13.25 -8.60 14.77
N ILE A 348 13.03 -7.29 14.87
CA ILE A 348 13.55 -6.46 15.97
C ILE A 348 12.92 -6.84 17.31
N TRP A 349 11.59 -6.95 17.38
CA TRP A 349 10.91 -7.32 18.62
C TRP A 349 11.18 -8.77 19.03
N GLY A 350 11.35 -9.68 18.06
CA GLY A 350 11.84 -11.03 18.32
C GLY A 350 13.24 -11.03 18.95
N SER A 351 14.15 -10.20 18.43
CA SER A 351 15.51 -10.06 18.95
C SER A 351 15.52 -9.44 20.36
N VAL A 352 14.72 -8.41 20.59
CA VAL A 352 14.56 -7.80 21.92
C VAL A 352 13.96 -8.80 22.91
N ALA A 353 12.97 -9.59 22.50
CA ALA A 353 12.38 -10.62 23.34
C ALA A 353 13.39 -11.72 23.70
N GLY A 354 14.28 -12.09 22.78
CA GLY A 354 15.35 -13.05 23.04
C GLY A 354 16.43 -12.53 23.99
N ALA A 355 16.80 -11.25 23.88
CA ALA A 355 17.86 -10.66 24.69
C ALA A 355 17.39 -10.16 26.07
N HIS A 356 16.16 -9.65 26.17
CA HIS A 356 15.66 -8.96 27.35
C HIS A 356 14.34 -9.52 27.90
N GLY A 357 13.81 -10.57 27.28
CA GLY A 357 12.56 -11.20 27.69
C GLY A 357 11.32 -10.63 27.01
N LEU A 358 10.27 -11.46 26.98
CA LEU A 358 8.99 -11.17 26.34
C LEU A 358 8.26 -9.94 26.94
N PRO A 359 8.16 -9.76 28.27
CA PRO A 359 7.56 -8.58 28.88
C PRO A 359 8.16 -7.26 28.39
N MET A 360 9.49 -7.20 28.30
CA MET A 360 10.20 -5.99 27.92
C MET A 360 9.98 -5.67 26.44
N ALA A 361 10.02 -6.67 25.55
CA ALA A 361 9.75 -6.48 24.13
C ALA A 361 8.34 -5.93 23.86
N LEU A 362 7.31 -6.51 24.50
CA LEU A 362 5.93 -6.06 24.37
C LEU A 362 5.72 -4.66 24.97
N THR A 363 6.32 -4.38 26.12
CA THR A 363 6.23 -3.07 26.77
C THR A 363 6.90 -1.98 25.93
N LEU A 364 8.11 -2.23 25.41
CA LEU A 364 8.81 -1.28 24.54
C LEU A 364 8.04 -1.04 23.23
N ALA A 365 7.49 -2.09 22.61
CA ALA A 365 6.64 -1.94 21.43
C ALA A 365 5.38 -1.10 21.74
N GLY A 366 4.77 -1.33 22.91
CA GLY A 366 3.67 -0.51 23.42
C GLY A 366 4.07 0.97 23.62
N LEU A 367 5.25 1.23 24.19
CA LEU A 367 5.77 2.59 24.35
C LEU A 367 6.04 3.28 23.01
N VAL A 368 6.55 2.56 22.01
CA VAL A 368 6.72 3.10 20.65
C VAL A 368 5.37 3.49 20.03
N LEU A 369 4.31 2.72 20.24
CA LEU A 369 2.95 3.10 19.84
C LEU A 369 2.42 4.29 20.66
N GLY A 370 2.67 4.32 21.97
CA GLY A 370 2.31 5.47 22.81
C GLY A 370 2.97 6.75 22.32
N PHE A 371 4.27 6.69 21.98
CA PHE A 371 4.99 7.80 21.37
C PHE A 371 4.45 8.15 19.98
N GLY A 372 4.08 7.16 19.17
CA GLY A 372 3.42 7.37 17.88
C GLY A 372 2.07 8.09 17.98
N ALA A 373 1.33 7.90 19.09
CA ALA A 373 0.13 8.68 19.39
C ALA A 373 0.48 10.16 19.69
N LEU A 374 1.56 10.41 20.44
CA LEU A 374 2.04 11.75 20.77
C LEU A 374 2.63 12.49 19.57
N ILE A 375 3.38 11.81 18.70
CA ILE A 375 3.87 12.37 17.43
C ILE A 375 2.71 12.90 16.58
N GLY A 376 1.52 12.30 16.69
CA GLY A 376 0.30 12.79 16.05
C GLY A 376 -0.08 14.24 16.40
N LEU A 377 0.47 14.81 17.48
CA LEU A 377 0.33 16.24 17.80
C LEU A 377 1.10 17.14 16.83
N TRP A 378 2.25 16.67 16.35
CA TRP A 378 3.17 17.39 15.47
C TRP A 378 2.97 17.01 13.99
N LEU A 379 2.69 15.73 13.72
CA LEU A 379 2.44 15.17 12.38
C LEU A 379 0.98 14.73 12.25
N ARG A 380 0.06 15.70 12.33
CA ARG A 380 -1.38 15.47 12.22
C ARG A 380 -1.71 14.74 10.90
N ALA A 381 -2.52 13.69 11.01
CA ALA A 381 -3.09 13.00 9.87
C ALA A 381 -3.98 13.98 9.09
N PRO A 382 -3.85 14.03 7.76
CA PRO A 382 -4.66 14.91 6.95
C PRO A 382 -6.14 14.52 7.05
N GLU A 383 -7.01 15.53 7.10
CA GLU A 383 -8.46 15.34 7.06
C GLU A 383 -8.94 15.15 5.61
N PHE A 384 -10.04 14.41 5.47
CA PHE A 384 -10.66 14.19 4.17
C PHE A 384 -11.21 15.50 3.60
N GLY A 385 -11.04 15.73 2.30
CA GLY A 385 -11.67 16.86 1.60
C GLY A 385 -10.95 18.21 1.73
N ALA A 386 -9.77 18.28 2.37
CA ALA A 386 -9.00 19.52 2.43
C ALA A 386 -8.48 19.99 1.05
N LEU A 387 -8.40 19.09 0.07
CA LEU A 387 -7.97 19.37 -1.30
C LEU A 387 -8.88 18.61 -2.27
N ASP A 388 -9.49 19.31 -3.23
CA ASP A 388 -10.21 18.69 -4.34
C ASP A 388 -9.20 18.20 -5.39
N LEU A 389 -8.90 16.89 -5.35
CA LEU A 389 -7.94 16.23 -6.22
C LEU A 389 -8.56 15.73 -7.53
N ASP A 390 -9.82 16.04 -7.82
CA ASP A 390 -10.43 15.68 -9.09
C ASP A 390 -9.73 16.39 -10.25
N PRO A 391 -9.63 15.73 -11.42
CA PRO A 391 -9.02 16.33 -12.59
C PRO A 391 -9.84 17.53 -13.06
N VAL A 392 -9.17 18.63 -13.37
CA VAL A 392 -9.79 19.87 -13.84
C VAL A 392 -10.37 19.69 -15.25
N ASN A 393 -9.76 18.82 -16.07
CA ASN A 393 -10.16 18.51 -17.45
C ASN A 393 -10.41 19.74 -18.34
N ARG A 394 -9.73 20.86 -18.07
CA ARG A 394 -9.81 22.08 -18.89
C ARG A 394 -8.70 22.21 -19.93
N PHE A 395 -7.67 21.36 -19.86
CA PHE A 395 -6.55 21.41 -20.80
C PHE A 395 -6.99 20.87 -22.16
N ARG A 396 -6.88 21.71 -23.19
CA ARG A 396 -6.91 21.30 -24.59
C ARG A 396 -5.49 21.32 -25.11
N GLU A 397 -5.08 20.23 -25.74
CA GLU A 397 -3.78 20.17 -26.40
C GLU A 397 -3.72 21.27 -27.47
N PRO A 398 -2.68 22.12 -27.46
CA PRO A 398 -2.56 23.16 -28.46
C PRO A 398 -2.25 22.53 -29.82
N ALA A 399 -2.85 23.08 -30.89
CA ALA A 399 -2.49 22.70 -32.25
C ALA A 399 -1.03 23.10 -32.50
N LEU A 400 -0.16 22.11 -32.64
CA LEU A 400 1.24 22.33 -32.98
C LEU A 400 1.38 22.50 -34.50
N GLN A 401 2.40 23.22 -34.92
CA GLN A 401 2.81 23.32 -36.33
C GLN A 401 3.97 22.36 -36.65
N LEU A 402 4.59 21.75 -35.64
CA LEU A 402 5.64 20.74 -35.78
C LEU A 402 5.04 19.33 -35.63
N ASP A 403 5.46 18.40 -36.49
CA ASP A 403 5.08 16.98 -36.42
C ASP A 403 5.86 16.28 -35.29
N LEU A 404 5.46 16.58 -34.06
CA LEU A 404 6.03 15.94 -32.88
C LEU A 404 5.42 14.54 -32.72
N ARG A 405 6.29 13.52 -32.70
CA ARG A 405 5.94 12.23 -32.11
C ARG A 405 5.81 12.40 -30.59
N GLY A 406 4.95 11.62 -29.94
CA GLY A 406 4.73 11.71 -28.49
C GLY A 406 5.99 11.57 -27.61
N ARG A 407 7.04 10.90 -28.14
CA ARG A 407 8.35 10.74 -27.50
C ARG A 407 9.33 11.89 -27.76
N SER A 408 8.98 12.88 -28.58
CA SER A 408 9.84 14.02 -28.89
C SER A 408 10.04 14.90 -27.65
N GLY A 409 11.28 15.33 -27.43
CA GLY A 409 11.69 16.17 -26.31
C GLY A 409 13.22 16.19 -26.20
N PRO A 410 13.78 16.86 -25.18
CA PRO A 410 13.11 17.52 -24.06
C PRO A 410 12.29 18.75 -24.47
N ILE A 411 11.23 19.04 -23.72
CA ILE A 411 10.33 20.18 -23.93
C ILE A 411 10.57 21.20 -22.82
N MET A 412 10.93 22.42 -23.21
CA MET A 412 11.05 23.58 -22.33
C MET A 412 9.77 24.40 -22.42
N ILE A 413 9.22 24.77 -21.26
CA ILE A 413 8.05 25.62 -21.15
C ILE A 413 8.47 26.91 -20.43
N MET A 414 8.10 28.05 -21.00
CA MET A 414 8.15 29.34 -20.31
C MET A 414 6.76 29.94 -20.21
N VAL A 415 6.44 30.51 -19.05
CA VAL A 415 5.17 31.22 -18.83
C VAL A 415 5.46 32.61 -18.29
N ASP A 416 5.07 33.63 -19.05
CA ASP A 416 5.36 35.02 -18.74
C ASP A 416 4.21 35.68 -18.00
N TYR A 417 4.55 36.33 -16.90
CA TYR A 417 3.67 37.07 -16.02
C TYR A 417 4.13 38.52 -15.96
N ARG A 418 3.22 39.45 -16.26
CA ARG A 418 3.35 40.85 -15.86
C ARG A 418 2.73 41.04 -14.48
N ILE A 419 3.53 41.48 -13.50
CA ILE A 419 3.14 41.59 -12.09
C ILE A 419 3.45 43.00 -11.58
N ALA A 420 2.46 43.68 -11.00
CA ALA A 420 2.66 45.00 -10.41
C ALA A 420 3.55 44.92 -9.15
N GLN A 421 4.39 45.94 -8.93
CA GLN A 421 5.39 45.93 -7.85
C GLN A 421 4.79 45.72 -6.44
N LYS A 422 3.54 46.18 -6.22
CA LYS A 422 2.80 46.00 -4.96
C LYS A 422 2.40 44.54 -4.69
N ASP A 423 2.24 43.74 -5.74
CA ASP A 423 1.73 42.36 -5.67
C ASP A 423 2.86 41.30 -5.69
N VAL A 424 4.12 41.74 -5.84
CA VAL A 424 5.30 40.86 -5.96
C VAL A 424 5.45 39.92 -4.75
N ALA A 425 5.21 40.40 -3.53
CA ALA A 425 5.34 39.56 -2.33
C ALA A 425 4.37 38.36 -2.36
N GLU A 426 3.12 38.62 -2.75
CA GLU A 426 2.10 37.58 -2.86
C GLU A 426 2.35 36.66 -4.07
N PHE A 427 2.78 37.24 -5.19
CA PHE A 427 3.20 36.48 -6.36
C PHE A 427 4.32 35.50 -6.03
N LEU A 428 5.38 35.93 -5.34
CA LEU A 428 6.48 35.05 -4.93
C LEU A 428 6.02 33.94 -3.98
N ARG A 429 5.07 34.23 -3.07
CA ARG A 429 4.46 33.24 -2.20
C ARG A 429 3.71 32.17 -3.00
N LEU A 430 2.90 32.57 -3.98
CA LEU A 430 2.18 31.67 -4.87
C LEU A 430 3.11 30.89 -5.81
N MET A 431 4.17 31.52 -6.33
CA MET A 431 5.17 30.86 -7.16
C MET A 431 5.96 29.79 -6.40
N LYS A 432 6.19 29.97 -5.11
CA LYS A 432 6.75 28.92 -4.24
C LYS A 432 5.82 27.69 -4.17
N LEU A 433 4.50 27.90 -4.07
CA LEU A 433 3.53 26.80 -4.11
C LEU A 433 3.50 26.13 -5.48
N ARG A 434 3.48 26.94 -6.55
CA ARG A 434 3.47 26.48 -7.94
C ARG A 434 4.71 25.65 -8.29
N ARG A 435 5.90 26.06 -7.84
CA ARG A 435 7.13 25.28 -7.98
C ARG A 435 6.97 23.85 -7.45
N ASN A 436 6.37 23.71 -6.27
CA ASN A 436 6.18 22.40 -5.64
C ASN A 436 5.19 21.54 -6.45
N ILE A 437 4.08 22.13 -6.92
CA ILE A 437 3.11 21.47 -7.80
C ILE A 437 3.79 20.99 -9.09
N ARG A 438 4.53 21.87 -9.77
CA ARG A 438 5.25 21.56 -11.02
C ARG A 438 6.21 20.38 -10.84
N ARG A 439 7.06 20.44 -9.80
CA ARG A 439 8.06 19.41 -9.50
C ARG A 439 7.44 18.09 -9.06
N ARG A 440 6.29 18.11 -8.39
CA ARG A 440 5.52 16.91 -8.02
C ARG A 440 4.97 16.21 -9.26
N ASP A 441 4.47 16.96 -10.24
CA ASP A 441 3.71 16.39 -11.36
C ASP A 441 4.57 16.00 -12.57
N GLY A 442 5.76 16.59 -12.76
CA GLY A 442 6.62 16.20 -13.90
C GLY A 442 7.89 17.02 -14.08
N ALA A 443 7.81 18.29 -13.70
CA ALA A 443 8.75 19.30 -14.15
C ALA A 443 10.13 19.14 -13.50
N ARG A 444 11.15 19.31 -14.32
CA ARG A 444 12.58 19.38 -13.95
C ARG A 444 13.10 20.79 -14.21
N ASN A 445 14.24 21.13 -13.62
CA ASN A 445 14.94 22.40 -13.84
C ASN A 445 14.01 23.63 -13.77
N TRP A 446 13.12 23.65 -12.77
CA TRP A 446 12.21 24.78 -12.56
C TRP A 446 13.01 26.00 -12.10
N ALA A 447 12.79 27.13 -12.74
CA ALA A 447 13.35 28.43 -12.39
C ALA A 447 12.26 29.52 -12.47
N LEU A 448 12.43 30.56 -11.66
CA LEU A 448 11.67 31.80 -11.79
C LEU A 448 12.67 32.90 -12.16
N LEU A 449 12.44 33.52 -13.31
CA LEU A 449 13.26 34.55 -13.88
C LEU A 449 12.55 35.90 -13.70
N ARG A 450 13.34 36.96 -13.51
CA ARG A 450 12.87 38.34 -13.56
C ARG A 450 13.62 39.02 -14.69
N ASP A 451 12.88 39.67 -15.57
CA ASP A 451 13.48 40.43 -16.66
C ASP A 451 14.22 41.65 -16.09
N LEU A 452 15.44 41.90 -16.59
CA LEU A 452 16.30 42.99 -16.13
C LEU A 452 15.99 44.31 -16.86
N GLU A 453 15.48 44.24 -18.08
CA GLU A 453 15.10 45.39 -18.90
C GLU A 453 13.66 45.81 -18.59
N HIS A 454 12.80 44.83 -18.26
CA HIS A 454 11.40 45.03 -17.90
C HIS A 454 11.06 44.39 -16.53
N PRO A 455 11.41 45.02 -15.40
CA PRO A 455 11.31 44.41 -14.06
C PRO A 455 9.91 43.97 -13.61
N GLU A 456 8.86 44.41 -14.30
CA GLU A 456 7.48 43.96 -14.13
C GLU A 456 7.21 42.58 -14.74
N ILE A 457 8.09 42.08 -15.62
CA ILE A 457 7.98 40.78 -16.29
C ILE A 457 8.73 39.71 -15.50
N TRP A 458 8.02 38.64 -15.19
CA TRP A 458 8.49 37.46 -14.52
C TRP A 458 8.19 36.22 -15.35
N SER A 459 9.18 35.37 -15.58
CA SER A 459 9.02 34.16 -16.39
C SER A 459 9.23 32.91 -15.55
N GLU A 460 8.22 32.05 -15.49
CA GLU A 460 8.37 30.67 -14.99
C GLU A 460 9.00 29.82 -16.10
N SER A 461 10.13 29.17 -15.85
CA SER A 461 10.76 28.23 -16.79
C SER A 461 10.85 26.83 -16.19
N TYR A 462 10.53 25.80 -16.97
CA TYR A 462 10.71 24.41 -16.56
C TYR A 462 10.81 23.44 -17.74
N HIS A 463 11.35 22.25 -17.47
CA HIS A 463 11.61 21.21 -18.47
C HIS A 463 10.79 19.95 -18.23
N ILE A 464 10.35 19.30 -19.29
CA ILE A 464 9.67 17.99 -19.29
C ILE A 464 10.33 17.08 -20.31
N ALA A 465 10.40 15.77 -20.06
CA ALA A 465 11.24 14.88 -20.88
C ALA A 465 10.68 14.67 -22.30
N THR A 466 9.35 14.60 -22.45
CA THR A 466 8.71 14.43 -23.78
C THR A 466 7.40 15.21 -23.92
N TRP A 467 6.92 15.34 -25.15
CA TRP A 467 5.62 15.92 -25.47
C TRP A 467 4.46 15.17 -24.79
N ASP A 468 4.45 13.83 -24.84
CA ASP A 468 3.44 13.02 -24.13
C ASP A 468 3.46 13.26 -22.62
N GLU A 469 4.64 13.48 -22.04
CA GLU A 469 4.75 13.84 -20.62
C GLU A 469 4.22 15.25 -20.36
N TYR A 470 4.41 16.20 -21.28
CA TYR A 470 3.86 17.55 -21.18
C TYR A 470 2.33 17.56 -21.27
N VAL A 471 1.75 16.82 -22.22
CA VAL A 471 0.30 16.65 -22.34
C VAL A 471 -0.25 16.00 -21.08
N ARG A 472 0.37 14.89 -20.63
CA ARG A 472 -0.01 14.22 -19.37
C ARG A 472 0.12 15.13 -18.16
N HIS A 473 1.20 15.92 -18.05
CA HIS A 473 1.41 16.87 -16.96
C HIS A 473 0.27 17.88 -16.85
N ASN A 474 -0.25 18.38 -17.98
CA ASN A 474 -1.36 19.34 -17.96
C ASN A 474 -2.73 18.68 -17.79
N MET A 475 -2.94 17.47 -18.30
CA MET A 475 -4.16 16.67 -18.06
C MET A 475 -4.29 16.22 -16.60
N ARG A 476 -3.17 16.04 -15.89
CA ARG A 476 -3.12 15.58 -14.48
C ARG A 476 -3.41 16.67 -13.45
N ARG A 477 -3.65 17.93 -13.86
CA ARG A 477 -3.91 19.05 -12.94
C ARG A 477 -5.18 18.80 -12.13
N THR A 478 -5.06 18.93 -10.81
CA THR A 478 -6.20 18.82 -9.90
C THR A 478 -6.88 20.17 -9.68
N LYS A 479 -8.14 20.19 -9.25
CA LYS A 479 -8.86 21.43 -8.96
C LYS A 479 -8.17 22.24 -7.85
N SER A 480 -7.66 21.58 -6.81
CA SER A 480 -6.87 22.26 -5.78
C SER A 480 -5.59 22.91 -6.32
N ASP A 481 -4.94 22.30 -7.31
CA ASP A 481 -3.77 22.92 -7.96
C ASP A 481 -4.18 24.08 -8.90
N ALA A 482 -5.41 24.04 -9.42
CA ALA A 482 -5.94 25.09 -10.29
C ALA A 482 -6.21 26.39 -9.52
N GLU A 483 -6.54 26.33 -8.23
CA GLU A 483 -6.71 27.54 -7.38
C GLU A 483 -5.45 28.40 -7.37
N VAL A 484 -4.26 27.78 -7.23
CA VAL A 484 -2.98 28.51 -7.32
C VAL A 484 -2.79 29.12 -8.72
N THR A 485 -3.24 28.44 -9.77
CA THR A 485 -3.18 28.97 -11.14
C THR A 485 -4.13 30.15 -11.34
N ILE A 486 -5.34 30.08 -10.75
CA ILE A 486 -6.34 31.15 -10.81
C ILE A 486 -5.83 32.38 -10.04
N ALA A 487 -5.37 32.21 -8.81
CA ALA A 487 -4.81 33.31 -8.01
C ALA A 487 -3.61 33.98 -8.71
N LEU A 488 -2.72 33.21 -9.33
CA LEU A 488 -1.62 33.77 -10.12
C LEU A 488 -2.10 34.53 -11.36
N ARG A 489 -3.25 34.16 -11.93
CA ARG A 489 -3.87 34.86 -13.05
C ARG A 489 -4.50 36.18 -12.61
N GLU A 490 -5.08 36.22 -11.40
CA GLU A 490 -5.65 37.45 -10.83
C GLU A 490 -4.58 38.50 -10.51
N LEU A 491 -3.36 38.08 -10.18
CA LEU A 491 -2.21 38.99 -10.00
C LEU A 491 -1.57 39.45 -11.32
N HIS A 492 -1.94 38.84 -12.44
CA HIS A 492 -1.42 39.23 -13.75
C HIS A 492 -2.07 40.52 -14.22
N SER A 493 -1.27 41.55 -14.48
CA SER A 493 -1.75 42.88 -14.87
C SER A 493 -1.78 43.10 -16.40
N GLY A 494 -1.62 42.05 -17.21
CA GLY A 494 -1.73 42.14 -18.66
C GLY A 494 -3.18 42.00 -19.14
N ASP A 495 -3.49 42.58 -20.31
CA ASP A 495 -4.85 42.55 -20.90
C ASP A 495 -5.27 41.17 -21.42
N ALA A 496 -4.30 40.27 -21.60
CA ALA A 496 -4.50 38.91 -22.08
C ALA A 496 -4.02 37.88 -21.05
N ASP A 497 -4.34 36.61 -21.30
CA ASP A 497 -3.83 35.51 -20.49
C ASP A 497 -2.29 35.44 -20.52
N PRO A 498 -1.64 34.96 -19.43
CA PRO A 498 -0.19 34.76 -19.39
C PRO A 498 0.30 33.97 -20.61
N VAL A 499 1.31 34.52 -21.29
CA VAL A 499 1.85 33.94 -22.53
C VAL A 499 2.59 32.65 -22.19
N VAL A 500 2.29 31.56 -22.92
CA VAL A 500 2.93 30.25 -22.73
C VAL A 500 3.76 29.89 -23.95
N HIS A 501 5.07 29.91 -23.79
CA HIS A 501 6.03 29.45 -24.80
C HIS A 501 6.31 27.96 -24.63
N ARG A 502 6.31 27.22 -25.74
CA ARG A 502 6.58 25.77 -25.78
C ARG A 502 7.68 25.54 -26.79
N MET A 503 8.83 25.09 -26.30
CA MET A 503 10.04 24.96 -27.11
C MET A 503 10.55 23.52 -27.00
N ILE A 504 11.05 22.98 -28.10
CA ILE A 504 11.83 21.73 -28.08
C ILE A 504 13.30 22.10 -27.89
N GLU A 505 13.93 21.51 -26.90
CA GLU A 505 15.31 21.79 -26.55
C GLU A 505 16.26 20.87 -27.33
N ARG A 506 17.31 21.46 -27.93
CA ARG A 506 18.34 20.74 -28.68
C ARG A 506 19.70 21.00 -28.03
N HIS A 507 20.27 19.94 -27.45
CA HIS A 507 21.58 20.02 -26.78
C HIS A 507 22.75 19.80 -27.75
N SER A 508 22.49 19.19 -28.90
CA SER A 508 23.41 19.03 -30.03
C SER A 508 22.72 19.52 -31.30
N ILE A 509 23.47 20.17 -32.20
CA ILE A 509 22.94 20.70 -33.46
C ILE A 509 23.52 19.86 -34.58
N THR A 510 22.71 18.99 -35.19
CA THR A 510 23.03 18.33 -36.46
C THR A 510 21.98 18.68 -37.53
N PRO A 511 22.34 18.72 -38.83
CA PRO A 511 21.38 19.01 -39.91
C PRO A 511 20.21 18.02 -39.98
N SER A 512 20.38 16.80 -39.45
CA SER A 512 19.34 15.76 -39.37
C SER A 512 18.37 15.93 -38.20
N ASP A 513 18.56 16.94 -37.34
CA ASP A 513 17.72 17.20 -36.16
C ASP A 513 16.51 18.09 -36.45
N ASP A 514 16.26 18.50 -37.70
CA ASP A 514 15.06 19.30 -38.00
C ASP A 514 13.78 18.47 -37.77
N VAL A 515 12.77 19.11 -37.18
CA VAL A 515 11.45 18.48 -36.96
C VAL A 515 10.52 18.98 -38.06
N PRO A 516 9.96 18.09 -38.89
CA PRO A 516 9.15 18.52 -40.02
C PRO A 516 7.90 19.28 -39.55
N LEU A 517 7.47 20.25 -40.36
CA LEU A 517 6.22 20.98 -40.15
C LEU A 517 5.02 20.09 -40.53
N ILE A 518 3.95 20.14 -39.74
CA ILE A 518 2.69 19.45 -40.05
C ILE A 518 2.15 19.94 -41.39
N GLY A 519 1.95 19.01 -42.33
CA GLY A 519 1.41 19.31 -43.67
C GLY A 519 2.45 19.63 -44.75
N LYS A 520 3.74 19.69 -44.43
CA LYS A 520 4.81 19.63 -45.43
C LYS A 520 5.20 18.17 -45.64
N ILE A 521 4.67 17.55 -46.68
CA ILE A 521 5.31 16.38 -47.27
C ILE A 521 6.52 16.93 -48.04
N GLU A 522 7.69 16.88 -47.44
CA GLU A 522 8.93 17.02 -48.23
C GLU A 522 9.14 15.68 -48.95
N VAL A 523 8.74 15.65 -50.23
CA VAL A 523 9.34 14.77 -51.25
C VAL A 523 10.16 15.71 -52.15
N PRO A 524 11.39 15.36 -52.57
CA PRO A 524 12.08 14.06 -52.46
C PRO A 524 13.27 14.02 -51.50
#